data_AF-A0A061GP50-F1
#
_entry.id   AF-A0A061GP50-F1
#
_cell.length_a   1.000
_cell.length_b   1.000
_cell.length_c   1.000
_cell.angle_alpha   90.00
_cell.angle_beta   90.00
_cell.angle_gamma   90.00
#
_symmetry.space_group_name_H-M   'P 1'
#
loop_
_entity.id
_entity.type
_entity.pdbx_description
1 polymer ?
#
loop_
_entity_poly.entity_id
_entity_poly.type
_entity_poly.pdbx_seq_one_letter_code
_entity_poly.pdbx_strand_id
1 'polypeptide(L)'
;MAASSVPLHHVGGCFSYPRREREYHHGRGWSPTPRASYPLRPINASVETPFPLFQPPPLQQSPSQLEPADPDFYKIGYVRSMRAYGIEFKDGPDGFGVYASKDVEPLRRARVIMEIPLELMLTIRQKQPWMFFPDIVPIGHPIFDIINSTNPETDWDLRLACLLLYAFDRDDNFWQLYGDFLPSADECTSLLLATEDDLSELQDPGLASTMRKQQQRALEFWEKNWHSGVPLKIKRLARDAERFIWAVSIAQSRCINMQVRIGALVQDANMLIPYADMLNHSFQPNCFLHWRFKDRMVEVMINAGQRIKKGDEMTINYLSGQQNHMLMQRYGFSSAVNPWDLIPFSGNAHIHLDSFLSVFNISGLPEEYYHNSQLADNGDNFVDGAVIATARTLPTWSDGDVPPIPSIERKAVKELQEECQQMLAQFPTTSEQDQKFLDSLPEARTLETVIKYRLHRKLFIEKVIQALDIYQERILF
;
A
#
# COMPACT_ATOMS: atom_id res chain seq x y z
N MET A 1 10.80 22.71 32.55
CA MET A 1 9.95 21.51 32.52
C MET A 1 8.64 21.86 31.85
N ALA A 2 8.56 21.64 30.54
CA ALA A 2 7.36 21.76 29.74
C ALA A 2 7.48 20.69 28.64
N ALA A 3 6.59 19.69 28.69
CA ALA A 3 6.54 18.60 27.74
C ALA A 3 5.90 19.11 26.44
N SER A 4 6.67 19.13 25.35
CA SER A 4 6.16 19.44 24.01
C SER A 4 5.54 18.18 23.42
N SER A 5 4.22 18.16 23.30
CA SER A 5 3.49 17.19 22.48
C SER A 5 3.73 17.49 21.00
N VAL A 6 4.41 16.58 20.31
CA VAL A 6 4.59 16.63 18.84
C VAL A 6 3.26 16.23 18.17
N PRO A 7 2.74 16.98 17.19
CA PRO A 7 1.52 16.60 16.48
C PRO A 7 1.76 15.39 15.58
N LEU A 8 0.78 14.48 15.54
CA LEU A 8 0.70 13.37 14.58
C LEU A 8 0.60 13.93 13.15
N HIS A 9 1.57 13.60 12.31
CA HIS A 9 1.53 13.94 10.89
C HIS A 9 0.41 13.16 10.19
N HIS A 10 -0.53 13.92 9.64
CA HIS A 10 -1.68 13.47 8.89
C HIS A 10 -1.26 13.27 7.43
N VAL A 11 -1.19 12.02 6.95
CA VAL A 11 -1.14 11.75 5.50
C VAL A 11 -2.56 11.44 5.03
N GLY A 12 -3.34 12.50 4.84
CA GLY A 12 -4.55 12.44 4.03
C GLY A 12 -4.16 12.44 2.56
N GLY A 13 -3.82 11.27 2.01
CA GLY A 13 -3.57 11.10 0.58
C GLY A 13 -4.86 11.27 -0.20
N CYS A 14 -5.12 12.49 -0.67
CA CYS A 14 -6.16 12.77 -1.64
C CYS A 14 -5.72 12.23 -3.00
N PHE A 15 -6.44 11.27 -3.56
CA PHE A 15 -6.27 10.88 -4.96
C PHE A 15 -6.92 11.94 -5.84
N SER A 16 -6.14 12.91 -6.29
CA SER A 16 -6.49 13.79 -7.39
C SER A 16 -5.49 13.61 -8.53
N TYR A 17 -5.96 13.05 -9.65
CA TYR A 17 -5.23 13.13 -10.91
C TYR A 17 -5.07 14.61 -11.30
N PRO A 18 -3.86 15.08 -11.68
CA PRO A 18 -3.70 16.45 -12.14
C PRO A 18 -4.43 16.63 -13.47
N ARG A 19 -5.59 17.28 -13.43
CA ARG A 19 -6.24 17.81 -14.62
C ARG A 19 -5.51 19.10 -15.00
N ARG A 20 -4.77 19.10 -16.12
CA ARG A 20 -4.21 20.32 -16.71
C ARG A 20 -5.34 21.32 -16.99
N GLU A 21 -5.44 22.36 -16.18
CA GLU A 21 -6.21 23.56 -16.53
C GLU A 21 -5.43 24.32 -17.61
N ARG A 22 -6.01 24.40 -18.81
CA ARG A 22 -5.55 25.33 -19.84
C ARG A 22 -6.18 26.68 -19.53
N GLU A 23 -5.38 27.60 -19.00
CA GLU A 23 -5.72 29.02 -19.00
C GLU A 23 -5.81 29.52 -20.44
N TYR A 24 -7.00 29.95 -20.83
CA TYR A 24 -7.23 30.66 -22.09
C TYR A 24 -6.94 32.15 -21.87
N HIS A 25 -5.75 32.60 -22.27
CA HIS A 25 -5.49 34.02 -22.46
C HIS A 25 -5.80 34.42 -23.90
N HIS A 26 -6.80 35.28 -24.06
CA HIS A 26 -7.08 36.00 -25.31
C HIS A 26 -6.08 37.14 -25.50
N GLY A 27 -5.35 37.13 -26.62
CA GLY A 27 -4.53 38.27 -27.02
C GLY A 27 -3.82 38.07 -28.36
N ARG A 28 -4.38 38.70 -29.40
CA ARG A 28 -3.86 39.02 -30.76
C ARG A 28 -2.33 38.90 -30.88
N GLY A 29 -1.72 38.30 -31.89
CA GLY A 29 -2.11 37.87 -33.23
C GLY A 29 -0.85 38.06 -34.10
N TRP A 30 -0.45 37.08 -34.91
CA TRP A 30 0.52 37.21 -36.01
C TRP A 30 0.40 35.99 -36.94
N SER A 31 0.52 36.25 -38.24
CA SER A 31 0.22 35.35 -39.36
C SER A 31 1.26 34.21 -39.56
N PRO A 32 0.88 33.04 -40.09
CA PRO A 32 1.82 31.95 -40.35
C PRO A 32 2.38 31.96 -41.78
N THR A 33 3.69 31.79 -41.92
CA THR A 33 4.34 31.30 -43.17
C THR A 33 4.68 29.81 -43.04
N PRO A 34 4.61 29.02 -44.13
CA PRO A 34 4.59 27.57 -44.06
C PRO A 34 6.01 26.97 -43.94
N ARG A 35 6.20 26.00 -43.02
CA ARG A 35 7.40 25.15 -43.02
C ARG A 35 7.03 23.67 -43.20
N ALA A 36 7.79 23.08 -44.12
CA ALA A 36 7.80 21.73 -44.65
C ALA A 36 7.33 20.61 -43.72
N SER A 37 6.45 19.77 -44.26
CA SER A 37 6.06 18.47 -43.74
C SER A 37 7.22 17.47 -43.86
N TYR A 38 7.76 17.02 -42.73
CA TYR A 38 8.47 15.75 -42.64
C TYR A 38 7.52 14.73 -42.00
N PRO A 39 7.30 13.55 -42.61
CA PRO A 39 6.46 12.52 -42.02
C PRO A 39 7.23 11.90 -40.84
N LEU A 40 6.89 12.33 -39.62
CA LEU A 40 7.28 11.60 -38.42
C LEU A 40 6.55 10.26 -38.43
N ARG A 41 7.31 9.18 -38.67
CA ARG A 41 6.83 7.81 -38.45
C ARG A 41 6.47 7.68 -36.97
N PRO A 42 5.34 7.04 -36.63
CA PRO A 42 5.06 6.70 -35.24
C PRO A 42 6.14 5.71 -34.78
N ILE A 43 6.89 6.11 -33.76
CA ILE A 43 7.75 5.20 -33.00
C ILE A 43 6.80 4.25 -32.29
N ASN A 44 6.72 3.01 -32.77
CA ASN A 44 6.10 1.93 -32.04
C ASN A 44 6.94 1.69 -30.80
N ALA A 45 6.53 2.23 -29.65
CA ALA A 45 7.02 1.77 -28.37
C ALA A 45 6.48 0.34 -28.17
N SER A 46 7.33 -0.65 -28.45
CA SER A 46 7.13 -2.00 -27.94
C SER A 46 7.28 -1.94 -26.44
N VAL A 47 6.15 -1.92 -25.72
CA VAL A 47 6.13 -2.07 -24.27
C VAL A 47 6.37 -3.56 -24.00
N GLU A 48 7.63 -3.94 -23.90
CA GLU A 48 8.05 -5.28 -23.49
C GLU A 48 7.91 -5.44 -21.98
N THR A 49 7.23 -6.52 -21.59
CA THR A 49 7.20 -7.23 -20.29
C THR A 49 6.92 -6.45 -18.99
N PRO A 50 6.14 -7.01 -18.03
CA PRO A 50 6.12 -6.48 -16.67
C PRO A 50 7.53 -6.60 -16.08
N PHE A 51 8.09 -5.49 -15.62
CA PHE A 51 9.44 -5.44 -15.07
C PHE A 51 9.41 -5.95 -13.61
N PRO A 52 10.23 -6.95 -13.23
CA PRO A 52 10.23 -7.51 -11.87
C PRO A 52 10.90 -6.60 -10.81
N LEU A 53 11.22 -5.33 -11.13
CA LEU A 53 12.00 -4.41 -10.29
C LEU A 53 11.46 -4.24 -8.87
N PHE A 54 10.15 -4.37 -8.69
CA PHE A 54 9.48 -4.17 -7.40
C PHE A 54 8.80 -5.43 -6.87
N GLN A 55 9.08 -6.57 -7.49
CA GLN A 55 8.66 -7.86 -6.98
C GLN A 55 9.80 -8.43 -6.14
N PRO A 56 9.55 -8.89 -4.90
CA PRO A 56 10.55 -9.70 -4.21
C PRO A 56 10.89 -10.92 -5.08
N PRO A 57 12.11 -11.49 -4.96
CA PRO A 57 12.47 -12.70 -5.70
C PRO A 57 11.36 -13.73 -5.50
N PRO A 58 10.83 -14.34 -6.57
CA PRO A 58 9.81 -15.36 -6.40
C PRO A 58 10.40 -16.44 -5.50
N LEU A 59 9.80 -16.64 -4.32
CA LEU A 59 9.88 -17.92 -3.63
C LEU A 59 9.59 -18.96 -4.74
N GLN A 60 10.47 -19.95 -4.91
CA GLN A 60 10.32 -20.99 -5.93
C GLN A 60 8.97 -21.69 -5.76
N GLN A 61 7.91 -21.13 -6.32
CA GLN A 61 6.55 -21.60 -6.12
C GLN A 61 5.86 -21.49 -7.46
N SER A 62 5.66 -22.66 -8.04
CA SER A 62 4.88 -22.84 -9.24
C SER A 62 3.44 -22.36 -8.99
N PRO A 63 2.78 -21.70 -9.96
CA PRO A 63 1.36 -21.29 -9.92
C PRO A 63 0.35 -22.40 -9.58
N SER A 64 0.80 -23.64 -9.45
CA SER A 64 0.03 -24.83 -9.08
C SER A 64 -0.23 -24.98 -7.57
N GLN A 65 0.24 -24.06 -6.71
CA GLN A 65 0.03 -24.11 -5.25
C GLN A 65 -1.10 -23.20 -4.74
N LEU A 66 -1.70 -22.37 -5.59
CA LEU A 66 -2.78 -21.46 -5.17
C LEU A 66 -4.13 -22.17 -5.21
N GLU A 67 -4.86 -22.16 -4.10
CA GLU A 67 -6.17 -22.79 -3.99
C GLU A 67 -7.26 -21.84 -4.51
N PRO A 68 -8.14 -22.26 -5.44
CA PRO A 68 -9.22 -21.40 -5.91
C PRO A 68 -10.23 -21.14 -4.79
N ALA A 69 -10.78 -19.92 -4.75
CA ALA A 69 -11.84 -19.58 -3.80
C ALA A 69 -13.07 -20.48 -3.95
N ASP A 70 -13.76 -20.74 -2.83
CA ASP A 70 -14.98 -21.55 -2.80
C ASP A 70 -16.02 -21.04 -3.82
N PRO A 71 -16.70 -21.91 -4.58
CA PRO A 71 -17.76 -21.50 -5.51
C PRO A 71 -18.85 -20.61 -4.89
N ASP A 72 -19.16 -20.79 -3.59
CA ASP A 72 -20.11 -19.95 -2.87
C ASP A 72 -19.63 -18.49 -2.77
N PHE A 73 -18.32 -18.23 -2.71
CA PHE A 73 -17.74 -16.87 -2.77
C PHE A 73 -18.20 -16.10 -4.01
N TYR A 74 -18.18 -16.75 -5.17
CA TYR A 74 -18.65 -16.15 -6.43
C TYR A 74 -20.17 -16.00 -6.45
N LYS A 75 -20.89 -17.00 -5.92
CA LYS A 75 -22.34 -17.06 -5.93
C LYS A 75 -22.98 -15.94 -5.11
N ILE A 76 -22.46 -15.66 -3.90
CA ILE A 76 -23.01 -14.62 -3.02
C ILE A 76 -22.92 -13.23 -3.68
N GLY A 77 -21.83 -12.95 -4.41
CA GLY A 77 -21.66 -11.71 -5.16
C GLY A 77 -22.53 -11.65 -6.41
N TYR A 78 -22.56 -12.74 -7.19
CA TYR A 78 -23.30 -12.79 -8.44
C TYR A 78 -24.80 -12.52 -8.27
N VAL A 79 -25.42 -13.11 -7.24
CA VAL A 79 -26.84 -12.90 -6.87
C VAL A 79 -27.14 -11.44 -6.50
N ARG A 80 -26.13 -10.71 -6.03
CA ARG A 80 -26.22 -9.28 -5.66
C ARG A 80 -25.62 -8.35 -6.71
N SER A 81 -25.53 -8.80 -7.96
CA SER A 81 -25.06 -7.99 -9.10
C SER A 81 -23.57 -7.62 -9.10
N MET A 82 -22.74 -8.24 -8.25
CA MET A 82 -21.28 -8.18 -8.46
C MET A 82 -20.92 -8.96 -9.72
N ARG A 83 -20.01 -8.42 -10.53
CA ARG A 83 -19.48 -9.09 -11.73
C ARG A 83 -17.96 -9.10 -11.71
N ALA A 84 -17.40 -10.23 -12.13
CA ALA A 84 -15.96 -10.43 -12.33
C ALA A 84 -15.73 -10.95 -13.75
N TYR A 85 -14.74 -10.40 -14.46
CA TYR A 85 -14.50 -10.67 -15.87
C TYR A 85 -13.06 -11.08 -16.13
N GLY A 86 -12.84 -12.35 -16.46
CA GLY A 86 -11.51 -12.83 -16.82
C GLY A 86 -10.52 -12.82 -15.65
N ILE A 87 -11.01 -12.96 -14.42
CA ILE A 87 -10.23 -13.08 -13.20
C ILE A 87 -10.73 -14.27 -12.37
N GLU A 88 -9.89 -14.72 -11.45
CA GLU A 88 -10.14 -15.76 -10.44
C GLU A 88 -9.61 -15.26 -9.09
N PHE A 89 -10.35 -15.51 -8.01
CA PHE A 89 -9.87 -15.34 -6.65
C PHE A 89 -9.20 -16.63 -6.20
N LYS A 90 -8.01 -16.50 -5.61
CA LYS A 90 -7.25 -17.64 -5.11
C LYS A 90 -6.66 -17.30 -3.75
N ASP A 91 -6.63 -18.28 -2.87
CA ASP A 91 -5.92 -18.21 -1.62
C ASP A 91 -4.46 -18.64 -1.83
N GLY A 92 -3.55 -17.94 -1.15
CA GLY A 92 -2.11 -18.04 -1.33
C GLY A 92 -1.36 -17.82 -0.02
N PRO A 93 -0.02 -17.86 -0.06
CA PRO A 93 0.80 -17.69 1.14
C PRO A 93 0.58 -16.34 1.83
N ASP A 94 0.24 -15.29 1.08
CA ASP A 94 -0.06 -13.95 1.60
C ASP A 94 -1.57 -13.71 1.78
N GLY A 95 -2.37 -14.79 1.77
CA GLY A 95 -3.84 -14.77 1.82
C GLY A 95 -4.49 -14.66 0.43
N PHE A 96 -5.76 -14.26 0.41
CA PHE A 96 -6.52 -14.10 -0.82
C PHE A 96 -5.90 -13.05 -1.77
N GLY A 97 -5.81 -13.42 -3.04
CA GLY A 97 -5.43 -12.55 -4.15
C GLY A 97 -6.37 -12.69 -5.34
N VAL A 98 -6.27 -11.75 -6.27
CA VAL A 98 -7.01 -11.76 -7.53
C VAL A 98 -6.05 -12.04 -8.67
N TYR A 99 -6.36 -13.00 -9.55
CA TYR A 99 -5.47 -13.43 -10.61
C TYR A 99 -6.16 -13.41 -11.97
N ALA A 100 -5.43 -13.10 -13.03
CA ALA A 100 -5.94 -13.15 -14.39
C ALA A 100 -6.25 -14.60 -14.80
N SER A 101 -7.49 -14.88 -15.24
CA SER A 101 -7.87 -16.22 -15.70
C SER A 101 -7.53 -16.48 -17.17
N LYS A 102 -7.14 -15.43 -17.89
CA LYS A 102 -6.73 -15.46 -19.30
C LYS A 102 -5.81 -14.28 -19.61
N ASP A 103 -5.10 -14.41 -20.73
CA ASP A 103 -4.28 -13.31 -21.25
C ASP A 103 -5.14 -12.08 -21.61
N VAL A 104 -4.60 -10.91 -21.33
CA VAL A 104 -5.14 -9.61 -21.72
C VAL A 104 -4.08 -8.89 -22.54
N GLU A 105 -4.37 -8.73 -23.84
CA GLU A 105 -3.54 -7.95 -24.73
C GLU A 105 -3.53 -6.46 -24.36
N PRO A 106 -2.43 -5.73 -24.60
CA PRO A 106 -2.36 -4.29 -24.41
C PRO A 106 -3.47 -3.53 -25.15
N LEU A 107 -4.41 -2.95 -24.41
CA LEU A 107 -5.49 -2.15 -24.96
C LEU A 107 -5.19 -0.66 -24.83
N ARG A 108 -5.60 0.16 -25.82
CA ARG A 108 -5.48 1.63 -25.77
C ARG A 108 -6.29 2.28 -24.65
N ARG A 109 -7.26 1.56 -24.08
CA ARG A 109 -8.15 2.03 -23.03
C ARG A 109 -8.11 1.05 -21.88
N ALA A 110 -8.35 1.56 -20.68
CA ALA A 110 -8.54 0.74 -19.49
C ALA A 110 -9.70 -0.24 -19.69
N ARG A 111 -9.58 -1.43 -19.08
CA ARG A 111 -10.56 -2.52 -19.22
C ARG A 111 -11.13 -2.88 -17.86
N VAL A 112 -12.46 -2.86 -17.73
CA VAL A 112 -13.15 -3.30 -16.52
C VAL A 112 -12.97 -4.81 -16.32
N ILE A 113 -12.60 -5.20 -15.10
CA ILE A 113 -12.48 -6.60 -14.66
C ILE A 113 -13.39 -6.93 -13.48
N MET A 114 -13.83 -5.93 -12.71
CA MET A 114 -14.83 -6.10 -11.66
C MET A 114 -15.80 -4.93 -11.63
N GLU A 115 -17.05 -5.23 -11.30
CA GLU A 115 -18.11 -4.25 -11.05
C GLU A 115 -18.79 -4.60 -9.72
N ILE A 116 -18.75 -3.67 -8.78
CA ILE A 116 -19.21 -3.87 -7.40
C ILE A 116 -20.26 -2.79 -7.09
N PRO A 117 -21.55 -3.15 -6.94
CA PRO A 117 -22.61 -2.19 -6.62
C PRO A 117 -22.41 -1.57 -5.24
N LEU A 118 -22.76 -0.29 -5.09
CA LEU A 118 -22.72 0.45 -3.82
C LEU A 118 -23.47 -0.30 -2.71
N GLU A 119 -24.56 -0.98 -3.05
CA GLU A 119 -25.40 -1.75 -2.13
C GLU A 119 -24.66 -2.86 -1.36
N LEU A 120 -23.48 -3.29 -1.84
CA LEU A 120 -22.63 -4.26 -1.15
C LEU A 120 -21.62 -3.64 -0.19
N MET A 121 -21.35 -2.34 -0.32
CA MET A 121 -20.27 -1.67 0.38
C MET A 121 -20.70 -1.23 1.79
N LEU A 122 -19.72 -1.04 2.68
CA LEU A 122 -19.91 -0.27 3.90
C LEU A 122 -19.19 1.06 3.71
N THR A 123 -19.93 2.16 3.74
CA THR A 123 -19.36 3.48 3.52
C THR A 123 -19.68 4.40 4.68
N ILE A 124 -18.72 5.25 5.03
CA ILE A 124 -18.97 6.39 5.91
C ILE A 124 -18.33 7.64 5.33
N ARG A 125 -19.09 8.73 5.28
CA ARG A 125 -18.56 10.04 4.90
C ARG A 125 -17.46 10.49 5.88
N GLN A 126 -16.38 11.05 5.35
CA GLN A 126 -15.25 11.52 6.17
C GLN A 126 -15.55 12.79 6.98
N LYS A 127 -16.58 13.56 6.59
CA LYS A 127 -16.99 14.81 7.24
C LYS A 127 -18.40 14.72 7.82
N GLN A 128 -18.62 15.39 8.94
CA GLN A 128 -19.94 15.49 9.54
C GLN A 128 -20.96 16.23 8.64
N PRO A 129 -22.27 15.95 8.78
CA PRO A 129 -22.84 14.83 9.55
C PRO A 129 -22.43 13.48 8.96
N TRP A 130 -22.30 12.46 9.82
CA TRP A 130 -22.04 11.10 9.37
C TRP A 130 -23.17 10.61 8.47
N MET A 131 -22.80 10.12 7.29
CA MET A 131 -23.74 9.58 6.31
C MET A 131 -23.22 8.25 5.78
N PHE A 132 -24.15 7.31 5.59
CA PHE A 132 -23.89 5.95 5.14
C PHE A 132 -24.62 5.68 3.82
N PHE A 133 -23.98 4.95 2.92
CA PHE A 133 -24.53 4.60 1.61
C PHE A 133 -24.09 3.19 1.19
N PRO A 134 -24.98 2.19 1.20
CA PRO A 134 -26.37 2.22 1.68
C PRO A 134 -26.45 2.58 3.17
N ASP A 135 -27.57 3.21 3.55
CA ASP A 135 -27.86 3.44 4.96
C ASP A 135 -28.42 2.16 5.58
N ILE A 136 -27.54 1.37 6.19
CA ILE A 136 -27.90 0.12 6.84
C ILE A 136 -28.33 0.32 8.29
N VAL A 137 -28.06 1.48 8.89
CA VAL A 137 -28.29 1.76 10.31
C VAL A 137 -29.69 2.37 10.50
N PRO A 138 -30.63 1.69 11.17
CA PRO A 138 -31.95 2.24 11.43
C PRO A 138 -31.89 3.51 12.26
N ILE A 139 -32.83 4.43 11.98
CA ILE A 139 -33.06 5.61 12.80
C ILE A 139 -33.27 5.19 14.26
N GLY A 140 -32.51 5.79 15.18
CA GLY A 140 -32.57 5.50 16.62
C GLY A 140 -31.83 4.23 17.05
N HIS A 141 -31.06 3.59 16.17
CA HIS A 141 -30.19 2.50 16.60
C HIS A 141 -29.01 3.06 17.44
N PRO A 142 -28.74 2.53 18.65
CA PRO A 142 -27.72 3.08 19.55
C PRO A 142 -26.28 3.02 19.01
N ILE A 143 -26.02 2.23 17.96
CA ILE A 143 -24.70 2.20 17.31
C ILE A 143 -24.35 3.56 16.69
N PHE A 144 -25.37 4.32 16.27
CA PHE A 144 -25.18 5.64 15.71
C PHE A 144 -24.64 6.62 16.76
N ASP A 145 -25.07 6.50 18.02
CA ASP A 145 -24.56 7.32 19.12
C ASP A 145 -23.08 7.02 19.41
N ILE A 146 -22.69 5.74 19.34
CA ILE A 146 -21.29 5.30 19.45
C ILE A 146 -20.46 5.91 18.31
N ILE A 147 -20.93 5.80 17.06
CA ILE A 147 -20.28 6.39 15.88
C ILE A 147 -20.18 7.93 16.02
N ASN A 148 -21.23 8.60 16.50
CA ASN A 148 -21.24 10.04 16.74
C ASN A 148 -20.26 10.47 17.84
N SER A 149 -19.96 9.60 18.80
CA SER A 149 -19.02 9.89 19.89
C SER A 149 -17.55 9.89 19.48
N THR A 150 -17.24 9.41 18.28
CA THR A 150 -15.87 9.29 17.76
C THR A 150 -15.29 10.64 17.34
N ASN A 151 -13.98 10.80 17.44
CA ASN A 151 -13.28 11.99 16.96
C ASN A 151 -13.34 12.06 15.43
N PRO A 152 -13.88 13.14 14.83
CA PRO A 152 -14.03 13.25 13.39
C PRO A 152 -12.74 13.05 12.59
N GLU A 153 -11.62 13.54 13.11
CA GLU A 153 -10.34 13.58 12.40
C GLU A 153 -9.58 12.24 12.52
N THR A 154 -9.65 11.57 13.68
CA THR A 154 -8.74 10.45 13.98
C THR A 154 -9.39 9.07 13.96
N ASP A 155 -10.69 8.97 14.21
CA ASP A 155 -11.34 7.71 14.61
C ASP A 155 -12.16 7.08 13.47
N TRP A 156 -11.74 7.29 12.22
CA TRP A 156 -12.45 6.75 11.05
C TRP A 156 -12.43 5.21 11.03
N ASP A 157 -11.38 4.57 11.56
CA ASP A 157 -11.30 3.12 11.75
C ASP A 157 -12.31 2.62 12.78
N LEU A 158 -12.40 3.28 13.94
CA LEU A 158 -13.35 2.91 14.99
C LEU A 158 -14.80 3.00 14.48
N ARG A 159 -15.12 4.04 13.69
CA ARG A 159 -16.43 4.18 13.05
C ARG A 159 -16.72 3.05 12.06
N LEU A 160 -15.75 2.72 11.22
CA LEU A 160 -15.91 1.69 10.20
C LEU A 160 -15.98 0.28 10.82
N ALA A 161 -15.22 0.02 11.88
CA ALA A 161 -15.29 -1.21 12.68
C ALA A 161 -16.68 -1.38 13.33
N CYS A 162 -17.26 -0.31 13.90
CA CYS A 162 -18.63 -0.32 14.41
C CYS A 162 -19.65 -0.69 13.32
N LEU A 163 -19.49 -0.12 12.12
CA LEU A 163 -20.37 -0.38 10.99
C LEU A 163 -20.22 -1.82 10.46
N LEU A 164 -19.00 -2.35 10.42
CA LEU A 164 -18.70 -3.73 10.03
C LEU A 164 -19.34 -4.74 10.99
N LEU A 165 -19.11 -4.58 12.30
CA LEU A 165 -19.71 -5.46 13.31
C LEU A 165 -21.23 -5.40 13.26
N TYR A 166 -21.78 -4.22 13.03
CA TYR A 166 -23.22 -4.06 12.84
C TYR A 166 -23.72 -4.79 11.59
N ALA A 167 -22.98 -4.74 10.48
CA ALA A 167 -23.36 -5.44 9.26
C ALA A 167 -23.42 -6.97 9.43
N PHE A 168 -22.51 -7.56 10.23
CA PHE A 168 -22.57 -8.99 10.58
C PHE A 168 -23.78 -9.37 11.43
N ASP A 169 -24.27 -8.45 12.25
CA ASP A 169 -25.40 -8.70 13.15
C ASP A 169 -26.77 -8.53 12.45
N ARG A 170 -26.78 -8.04 11.21
CA ARG A 170 -28.00 -7.76 10.45
C ARG A 170 -28.43 -8.96 9.62
N ASP A 171 -29.59 -9.51 9.96
CA ASP A 171 -30.22 -10.59 9.20
C ASP A 171 -30.29 -10.27 7.70
N ASP A 172 -29.99 -11.27 6.87
CA ASP A 172 -29.97 -11.22 5.40
C ASP A 172 -29.03 -10.16 4.78
N ASN A 173 -28.11 -9.62 5.59
CA ASN A 173 -27.07 -8.71 5.10
C ASN A 173 -25.98 -9.49 4.37
N PHE A 174 -25.50 -8.93 3.25
CA PHE A 174 -24.42 -9.51 2.45
C PHE A 174 -23.16 -9.81 3.29
N TRP A 175 -22.84 -8.93 4.24
CA TRP A 175 -21.64 -9.07 5.08
C TRP A 175 -21.70 -10.27 6.02
N GLN A 176 -22.88 -10.81 6.33
CA GLN A 176 -22.97 -12.07 7.09
C GLN A 176 -22.30 -13.23 6.34
N LEU A 177 -22.43 -13.26 5.01
CA LEU A 177 -21.83 -14.28 4.17
C LEU A 177 -20.40 -13.92 3.78
N TYR A 178 -20.16 -12.65 3.48
CA TYR A 178 -18.81 -12.19 3.09
C TYR A 178 -17.82 -12.26 4.26
N GLY A 179 -18.30 -12.14 5.50
CA GLY A 179 -17.48 -12.20 6.70
C GLY A 179 -16.71 -13.51 6.86
N ASP A 180 -17.23 -14.62 6.33
CA ASP A 180 -16.58 -15.94 6.36
C ASP A 180 -15.31 -15.99 5.47
N PHE A 181 -15.12 -15.01 4.59
CA PHE A 181 -13.95 -14.89 3.70
C PHE A 181 -12.98 -13.80 4.16
N LEU A 182 -13.28 -13.10 5.25
CA LEU A 182 -12.31 -12.20 5.88
C LEU A 182 -11.36 -13.02 6.74
N PRO A 183 -10.08 -12.60 6.85
CA PRO A 183 -9.13 -13.31 7.68
C PRO A 183 -9.61 -13.34 9.13
N SER A 184 -9.51 -14.50 9.77
CA SER A 184 -9.73 -14.65 11.20
C SER A 184 -8.71 -13.84 12.00
N ALA A 185 -8.89 -13.76 13.32
CA ALA A 185 -7.95 -13.03 14.18
C ALA A 185 -6.54 -13.64 14.16
N ASP A 186 -6.43 -14.97 14.06
CA ASP A 186 -5.17 -15.72 13.97
C ASP A 186 -4.51 -15.67 12.59
N GLU A 187 -5.28 -15.44 11.53
CA GLU A 187 -4.78 -15.26 10.16
C GLU A 187 -4.33 -13.80 9.90
N CYS A 188 -4.77 -12.84 10.71
CA CYS A 188 -4.44 -11.43 10.52
C CYS A 188 -2.97 -11.13 10.86
N THR A 189 -2.29 -10.38 10.00
CA THR A 189 -0.92 -9.88 10.22
C THR A 189 -0.86 -8.50 10.88
N SER A 190 -2.01 -7.91 11.18
CA SER A 190 -2.11 -6.57 11.75
C SER A 190 -1.47 -6.50 13.14
N LEU A 191 -0.58 -5.53 13.33
CA LEU A 191 0.06 -5.28 14.63
C LEU A 191 -0.91 -4.85 15.74
N LEU A 192 -2.17 -4.53 15.43
CA LEU A 192 -3.20 -4.34 16.46
C LEU A 192 -3.54 -5.63 17.23
N LEU A 193 -3.36 -6.79 16.60
CA LEU A 193 -3.59 -8.11 17.21
C LEU A 193 -2.28 -8.75 17.71
N ALA A 194 -1.15 -8.06 17.55
CA ALA A 194 0.14 -8.52 18.03
C ALA A 194 0.19 -8.60 19.56
N THR A 195 0.83 -9.65 20.07
CA THR A 195 1.17 -9.76 21.49
C THR A 195 2.30 -8.80 21.87
N GLU A 196 2.53 -8.58 23.17
CA GLU A 196 3.68 -7.77 23.61
C GLU A 196 5.02 -8.41 23.22
N ASP A 197 5.08 -9.74 23.19
CA ASP A 197 6.26 -10.48 22.74
C ASP A 197 6.50 -10.18 21.24
N ASP A 198 5.47 -10.25 20.40
CA ASP A 198 5.57 -9.87 18.98
C ASP A 198 6.04 -8.42 18.81
N LEU A 199 5.44 -7.46 19.53
CA LEU A 199 5.84 -6.05 19.42
C LEU A 199 7.27 -5.80 19.90
N SER A 200 7.80 -6.63 20.79
CA SER A 200 9.20 -6.55 21.24
C SER A 200 10.19 -7.01 20.16
N GLU A 201 9.77 -7.93 19.28
CA GLU A 201 10.61 -8.48 18.20
C GLU A 201 10.74 -7.54 16.99
N LEU A 202 9.95 -6.45 16.90
CA LEU A 202 9.98 -5.46 15.80
C LEU A 202 11.34 -4.79 15.60
N GLN A 203 12.16 -4.69 16.65
CA GLN A 203 13.42 -3.92 16.66
C GLN A 203 13.22 -2.46 16.17
N ASP A 204 12.02 -1.92 16.39
CA ASP A 204 11.60 -0.55 16.07
C ASP A 204 10.78 0.00 17.24
N PRO A 205 11.44 0.67 18.21
CA PRO A 205 10.75 1.20 19.39
C PRO A 205 9.68 2.24 19.06
N GLY A 206 9.85 2.98 17.95
CA GLY A 206 8.91 4.01 17.51
C GLY A 206 7.60 3.40 17.00
N LEU A 207 7.71 2.42 16.10
CA LEU A 207 6.55 1.67 15.62
C LEU A 207 5.88 0.89 16.75
N ALA A 208 6.65 0.18 17.58
CA ALA A 208 6.09 -0.57 18.71
C ALA A 208 5.33 0.33 19.70
N SER A 209 5.88 1.50 20.05
CA SER A 209 5.20 2.50 20.89
C SER A 209 3.91 3.02 20.24
N THR A 210 3.93 3.23 18.93
CA THR A 210 2.76 3.68 18.15
C THR A 210 1.66 2.62 18.15
N MET A 211 2.01 1.34 17.97
CA MET A 211 1.05 0.25 17.97
C MET A 211 0.43 0.02 19.34
N ARG A 212 1.22 0.06 20.42
CA ARG A 212 0.68 0.00 21.80
C ARG A 212 -0.35 1.09 22.06
N LYS A 213 -0.08 2.33 21.63
CA LYS A 213 -1.05 3.43 21.76
C LYS A 213 -2.33 3.17 20.97
N GLN A 214 -2.24 2.58 19.78
CA GLN A 214 -3.42 2.24 18.99
C GLN A 214 -4.23 1.09 19.60
N GLN A 215 -3.57 0.05 20.12
CA GLN A 215 -4.21 -1.03 20.86
C GLN A 215 -4.94 -0.50 22.09
N GLN A 216 -4.26 0.32 22.89
CA GLN A 216 -4.85 0.97 24.06
C GLN A 216 -6.05 1.85 23.67
N ARG A 217 -5.94 2.65 22.61
CA ARG A 217 -7.04 3.48 22.10
C ARG A 217 -8.26 2.63 21.71
N ALA A 218 -8.05 1.50 21.03
CA ALA A 218 -9.14 0.61 20.64
C ALA A 218 -9.77 -0.08 21.86
N LEU A 219 -8.96 -0.49 22.84
CA LEU A 219 -9.41 -1.08 24.10
C LEU A 219 -10.25 -0.09 24.92
N GLU A 220 -9.75 1.12 25.15
CA GLU A 220 -10.47 2.18 25.88
C GLU A 220 -11.80 2.53 25.19
N PHE A 221 -11.80 2.57 23.86
CA PHE A 221 -13.03 2.80 23.10
C PHE A 221 -14.03 1.66 23.28
N TRP A 222 -13.58 0.40 23.27
CA TRP A 222 -14.43 -0.75 23.54
C TRP A 222 -14.98 -0.73 24.97
N GLU A 223 -14.14 -0.52 25.99
CA GLU A 223 -14.55 -0.46 27.40
C GLU A 223 -15.60 0.62 27.65
N LYS A 224 -15.43 1.79 27.02
CA LYS A 224 -16.37 2.91 27.09
C LYS A 224 -17.74 2.59 26.48
N ASN A 225 -17.79 1.83 25.39
CA ASN A 225 -18.99 1.66 24.57
C ASN A 225 -19.65 0.27 24.65
N TRP A 226 -18.97 -0.73 25.20
CA TRP A 226 -19.44 -2.13 25.38
C TRP A 226 -19.52 -2.56 26.86
N HIS A 227 -19.69 -1.59 27.77
CA HIS A 227 -19.85 -1.86 29.20
C HIS A 227 -21.12 -2.67 29.54
N SER A 228 -21.20 -3.23 30.75
CA SER A 228 -22.25 -4.16 31.18
C SER A 228 -23.69 -3.64 31.07
N GLY A 229 -23.89 -2.32 31.09
CA GLY A 229 -25.19 -1.65 31.07
C GLY A 229 -25.73 -1.28 29.69
N VAL A 230 -25.01 -1.55 28.61
CA VAL A 230 -25.48 -1.22 27.25
C VAL A 230 -26.58 -2.16 26.78
N PRO A 231 -27.47 -1.73 25.87
CA PRO A 231 -28.49 -2.59 25.28
C PRO A 231 -27.90 -3.86 24.66
N LEU A 232 -28.61 -4.98 24.76
CA LEU A 232 -28.16 -6.28 24.23
C LEU A 232 -27.77 -6.23 22.74
N LYS A 233 -28.48 -5.42 21.95
CA LYS A 233 -28.18 -5.19 20.52
C LYS A 233 -26.83 -4.51 20.26
N ILE A 234 -26.26 -3.81 21.24
CA ILE A 234 -24.86 -3.33 21.18
C ILE A 234 -23.95 -4.42 21.72
N LYS A 235 -24.24 -4.95 22.90
CA LYS A 235 -23.39 -5.92 23.59
C LYS A 235 -23.04 -7.13 22.72
N ARG A 236 -23.95 -7.59 21.86
CA ARG A 236 -23.72 -8.75 20.97
C ARG A 236 -22.76 -8.48 19.80
N LEU A 237 -22.55 -7.22 19.42
CA LEU A 237 -21.69 -6.84 18.28
C LEU A 237 -20.21 -7.16 18.55
N ALA A 238 -19.73 -6.88 19.76
CA ALA A 238 -18.38 -7.16 20.24
C ALA A 238 -18.42 -7.63 21.70
N ARG A 239 -18.55 -8.94 21.92
CA ARG A 239 -18.69 -9.52 23.27
C ARG A 239 -17.43 -9.36 24.12
N ASP A 240 -16.29 -9.27 23.46
CA ASP A 240 -14.95 -9.13 23.99
C ASP A 240 -14.19 -8.06 23.19
N ALA A 241 -13.10 -7.55 23.79
CA ALA A 241 -12.28 -6.53 23.17
C ALA A 241 -11.56 -7.03 21.92
N GLU A 242 -11.17 -8.31 21.90
CA GLU A 242 -10.44 -8.94 20.79
C GLU A 242 -11.26 -8.87 19.50
N ARG A 243 -12.55 -9.20 19.54
CA ARG A 243 -13.47 -9.06 18.40
C ARG A 243 -13.57 -7.62 17.90
N PHE A 244 -13.55 -6.63 18.79
CA PHE A 244 -13.58 -5.23 18.38
C PHE A 244 -12.24 -4.81 17.74
N ILE A 245 -11.12 -5.18 18.37
CA ILE A 245 -9.77 -4.88 17.85
C ILE A 245 -9.56 -5.55 16.49
N TRP A 246 -10.05 -6.78 16.29
CA TRP A 246 -10.08 -7.43 14.98
C TRP A 246 -10.90 -6.63 13.96
N ALA A 247 -12.08 -6.14 14.33
CA ALA A 247 -12.86 -5.30 13.40
C ALA A 247 -12.13 -3.99 13.05
N VAL A 248 -11.37 -3.42 13.99
CA VAL A 248 -10.49 -2.27 13.73
C VAL A 248 -9.34 -2.64 12.80
N SER A 249 -8.71 -3.82 12.95
CA SER A 249 -7.66 -4.26 12.03
C SER A 249 -8.20 -4.50 10.61
N ILE A 250 -9.40 -5.06 10.47
CA ILE A 250 -10.07 -5.18 9.16
C ILE A 250 -10.34 -3.78 8.59
N ALA A 251 -10.87 -2.85 9.40
CA ALA A 251 -11.10 -1.48 8.95
C ALA A 251 -9.81 -0.75 8.52
N GLN A 252 -8.69 -0.97 9.20
CA GLN A 252 -7.39 -0.38 8.82
C GLN A 252 -6.84 -0.98 7.53
N SER A 253 -6.81 -2.30 7.43
CA SER A 253 -6.19 -3.01 6.31
C SER A 253 -7.02 -3.01 5.02
N ARG A 254 -8.35 -2.89 5.10
CA ARG A 254 -9.25 -3.03 3.93
C ARG A 254 -10.03 -1.77 3.55
N CYS A 255 -9.88 -0.68 4.31
CA CYS A 255 -10.53 0.59 3.97
C CYS A 255 -9.90 1.25 2.75
N ILE A 256 -10.75 1.58 1.79
CA ILE A 256 -10.42 2.39 0.61
C ILE A 256 -11.06 3.76 0.77
N ASN A 257 -10.25 4.80 0.62
CA ASN A 257 -10.73 6.17 0.58
C ASN A 257 -11.07 6.55 -0.87
N MET A 258 -12.30 6.99 -1.10
CA MET A 258 -12.74 7.34 -2.45
C MET A 258 -13.69 8.54 -2.42
N GLN A 259 -13.50 9.46 -3.37
CA GLN A 259 -14.49 10.48 -3.63
C GLN A 259 -15.65 9.87 -4.42
N VAL A 260 -16.84 9.86 -3.82
CA VAL A 260 -18.05 9.31 -4.42
C VAL A 260 -19.07 10.41 -4.68
N ARG A 261 -19.73 10.30 -5.83
CA ARG A 261 -20.90 11.10 -6.17
C ARG A 261 -22.17 10.25 -6.08
N ILE A 262 -23.08 10.65 -5.21
CA ILE A 262 -24.38 10.01 -4.99
C ILE A 262 -25.47 11.04 -5.26
N GLY A 263 -26.09 10.96 -6.43
CA GLY A 263 -27.02 11.99 -6.91
C GLY A 263 -26.34 13.35 -7.07
N ALA A 264 -26.79 14.34 -6.29
CA ALA A 264 -26.22 15.68 -6.25
C ALA A 264 -25.06 15.83 -5.24
N LEU A 265 -24.90 14.87 -4.32
CA LEU A 265 -23.89 14.92 -3.27
C LEU A 265 -22.55 14.37 -3.78
N VAL A 266 -21.47 15.13 -3.60
CA VAL A 266 -20.08 14.69 -3.77
C VAL A 266 -19.42 14.68 -2.41
N GLN A 267 -18.76 13.58 -2.05
CA GLN A 267 -18.13 13.43 -0.75
C GLN A 267 -16.95 12.47 -0.80
N ASP A 268 -15.99 12.68 0.09
CA ASP A 268 -14.96 11.69 0.38
C ASP A 268 -15.51 10.71 1.43
N ALA A 269 -15.34 9.41 1.16
CA ALA A 269 -15.84 8.34 1.99
C ALA A 269 -14.73 7.33 2.33
N ASN A 270 -14.76 6.82 3.56
CA ASN A 270 -14.07 5.60 3.95
C ASN A 270 -14.97 4.42 3.58
N MET A 271 -14.45 3.45 2.83
CA MET A 271 -15.26 2.38 2.23
C MET A 271 -14.63 1.00 2.46
N LEU A 272 -15.42 0.03 2.90
CA LEU A 272 -15.11 -1.39 2.72
C LEU A 272 -15.83 -1.85 1.45
N ILE A 273 -15.05 -2.31 0.47
CA ILE A 273 -15.52 -2.66 -0.87
C ILE A 273 -15.24 -4.14 -1.09
N PRO A 274 -16.24 -5.02 -0.91
CA PRO A 274 -16.07 -6.47 -1.09
C PRO A 274 -15.49 -6.80 -2.47
N TYR A 275 -14.69 -7.86 -2.53
CA TYR A 275 -13.96 -8.36 -3.69
C TYR A 275 -12.81 -7.46 -4.15
N ALA A 276 -13.00 -6.13 -4.19
CA ALA A 276 -11.92 -5.21 -4.47
C ALA A 276 -10.89 -5.17 -3.33
N ASP A 277 -11.30 -5.45 -2.10
CA ASP A 277 -10.42 -5.60 -0.93
C ASP A 277 -9.56 -6.88 -0.95
N MET A 278 -9.74 -7.75 -1.96
CA MET A 278 -8.87 -8.91 -2.21
C MET A 278 -7.72 -8.60 -3.20
N LEU A 279 -7.68 -7.39 -3.76
CA LEU A 279 -6.56 -6.96 -4.62
C LEU A 279 -5.36 -6.63 -3.75
N ASN A 280 -4.26 -7.36 -3.92
CA ASN A 280 -3.04 -7.13 -3.16
C ASN A 280 -2.25 -5.91 -3.63
N HIS A 281 -1.27 -5.53 -2.82
CA HIS A 281 -0.38 -4.40 -3.06
C HIS A 281 0.67 -4.71 -4.14
N SER A 282 0.92 -3.74 -5.01
CA SER A 282 2.16 -3.66 -5.80
C SER A 282 2.62 -2.21 -5.91
N PHE A 283 3.94 -2.00 -5.92
CA PHE A 283 4.54 -0.71 -6.27
C PHE A 283 4.45 -0.40 -7.78
N GLN A 284 4.17 -1.42 -8.59
CA GLN A 284 3.78 -1.31 -10.00
C GLN A 284 2.40 -1.94 -10.19
N PRO A 285 1.34 -1.25 -9.75
CA PRO A 285 0.00 -1.80 -9.88
C PRO A 285 -0.40 -1.95 -11.35
N ASN A 286 -1.15 -3.00 -11.64
CA ASN A 286 -1.74 -3.20 -12.96
C ASN A 286 -3.23 -2.83 -13.02
N CYS A 287 -3.82 -2.55 -11.87
CA CYS A 287 -5.21 -2.15 -11.74
C CYS A 287 -5.37 -0.82 -11.00
N PHE A 288 -6.53 -0.20 -11.19
CA PHE A 288 -6.99 0.96 -10.42
C PHE A 288 -8.50 0.89 -10.20
N LEU A 289 -9.00 1.63 -9.21
CA LEU A 289 -10.42 1.70 -8.91
C LEU A 289 -11.04 2.96 -9.53
N HIS A 290 -12.26 2.81 -10.05
CA HIS A 290 -13.02 3.89 -10.66
C HIS A 290 -14.45 3.94 -10.13
N TRP A 291 -14.91 5.11 -9.68
CA TRP A 291 -16.31 5.32 -9.29
C TRP A 291 -17.19 5.64 -10.50
N ARG A 292 -18.04 4.69 -10.90
CA ARG A 292 -19.07 4.90 -11.92
C ARG A 292 -20.33 5.48 -11.27
N PHE A 293 -20.39 6.81 -11.19
CA PHE A 293 -21.45 7.52 -10.47
C PHE A 293 -22.88 7.30 -10.99
N LYS A 294 -23.06 7.06 -12.30
CA LYS A 294 -24.39 6.90 -12.91
C LYS A 294 -25.12 5.68 -12.36
N ASP A 295 -24.37 4.61 -12.17
CA ASP A 295 -24.90 3.31 -11.77
C ASP A 295 -24.58 2.99 -10.30
N ARG A 296 -23.90 3.93 -9.62
CA ARG A 296 -23.48 3.83 -8.22
C ARG A 296 -22.70 2.54 -7.97
N MET A 297 -21.60 2.36 -8.68
CA MET A 297 -20.74 1.20 -8.51
C MET A 297 -19.26 1.54 -8.62
N VAL A 298 -18.45 0.71 -7.98
CA VAL A 298 -16.99 0.72 -8.12
C VAL A 298 -16.62 -0.26 -9.21
N GLU A 299 -15.80 0.20 -10.14
CA GLU A 299 -15.17 -0.62 -11.16
C GLU A 299 -13.69 -0.83 -10.80
N VAL A 300 -13.21 -2.05 -10.95
CA VAL A 300 -11.77 -2.32 -10.98
C VAL A 300 -11.37 -2.44 -12.44
N MET A 301 -10.35 -1.67 -12.84
CA MET A 301 -9.93 -1.55 -14.23
C MET A 301 -8.44 -1.83 -14.39
N ILE A 302 -8.08 -2.57 -15.44
CA ILE A 302 -6.68 -2.74 -15.86
C ILE A 302 -6.18 -1.44 -16.48
N ASN A 303 -4.95 -1.04 -16.16
CA ASN A 303 -4.27 0.11 -16.76
C ASN A 303 -4.16 -0.03 -18.29
N ALA A 304 -4.34 1.07 -19.01
CA ALA A 304 -4.18 1.08 -20.46
C ALA A 304 -2.73 0.74 -20.87
N GLY A 305 -2.57 0.01 -21.98
CA GLY A 305 -1.26 -0.33 -22.56
C GLY A 305 -0.53 -1.47 -21.84
N GLN A 306 -1.05 -2.03 -20.76
CA GLN A 306 -0.43 -3.14 -20.07
C GLN A 306 -0.84 -4.49 -20.66
N ARG A 307 0.13 -5.39 -20.81
CA ARG A 307 -0.08 -6.81 -21.10
C ARG A 307 -0.23 -7.54 -19.78
N ILE A 308 -1.27 -8.35 -19.62
CA ILE A 308 -1.45 -9.24 -18.48
C ILE A 308 -1.47 -10.68 -19.01
N LYS A 309 -0.64 -11.56 -18.44
CA LYS A 309 -0.68 -12.98 -18.75
C LYS A 309 -1.65 -13.69 -17.82
N LYS A 310 -2.21 -14.80 -18.29
CA LYS A 310 -2.96 -15.72 -17.44
C LYS A 310 -2.09 -16.13 -16.25
N GLY A 311 -2.65 -16.04 -15.06
CA GLY A 311 -1.98 -16.35 -13.81
C GLY A 311 -1.27 -15.15 -13.17
N ASP A 312 -1.12 -14.02 -13.86
CA ASP A 312 -0.61 -12.80 -13.25
C ASP A 312 -1.58 -12.29 -12.18
N GLU A 313 -1.04 -11.81 -11.07
CA GLU A 313 -1.83 -11.20 -10.00
C GLU A 313 -2.29 -9.79 -10.39
N MET A 314 -3.55 -9.48 -10.09
CA MET A 314 -4.18 -8.19 -10.27
C MET A 314 -3.98 -7.40 -8.99
N THR A 315 -3.29 -6.27 -9.09
CA THR A 315 -2.77 -5.53 -7.94
C THR A 315 -3.08 -4.05 -8.03
N ILE A 316 -3.17 -3.41 -6.87
CA ILE A 316 -3.35 -1.97 -6.73
C ILE A 316 -2.23 -1.39 -5.85
N ASN A 317 -2.08 -0.07 -5.85
CA ASN A 317 -1.15 0.58 -4.93
C ASN A 317 -1.94 1.08 -3.71
N TYR A 318 -1.55 0.62 -2.52
CA TYR A 318 -2.25 0.88 -1.26
C TYR A 318 -1.93 2.29 -0.74
N LEU A 319 -0.70 2.45 -0.26
CA LEU A 319 -0.17 3.69 0.30
C LEU A 319 0.98 4.18 -0.58
N SER A 320 0.63 4.77 -1.72
CA SER A 320 1.61 5.28 -2.67
C SER A 320 2.59 6.23 -1.98
N GLY A 321 3.88 6.00 -2.16
CA GLY A 321 4.92 6.86 -1.59
C GLY A 321 5.27 6.60 -0.13
N GLN A 322 4.80 5.51 0.49
CA GLN A 322 5.02 5.27 1.92
C GLN A 322 6.10 4.20 2.20
N GLN A 323 6.81 4.42 3.30
CA GLN A 323 7.86 3.55 3.84
C GLN A 323 7.29 2.27 4.47
N ASN A 324 8.16 1.30 4.72
CA ASN A 324 7.77 0.01 5.30
C ASN A 324 7.11 0.14 6.68
N HIS A 325 7.50 1.12 7.51
CA HIS A 325 6.88 1.33 8.83
C HIS A 325 5.39 1.67 8.72
N MET A 326 4.99 2.44 7.69
CA MET A 326 3.59 2.79 7.45
C MET A 326 2.80 1.61 6.90
N LEU A 327 3.41 0.80 6.01
CA LEU A 327 2.78 -0.43 5.50
C LEU A 327 2.56 -1.44 6.63
N MET A 328 3.54 -1.60 7.52
CA MET A 328 3.42 -2.43 8.71
C MET A 328 2.34 -1.93 9.66
N GLN A 329 2.36 -0.64 9.98
CA GLN A 329 1.35 -0.02 10.85
C GLN A 329 -0.07 -0.19 10.31
N ARG A 330 -0.25 -0.15 8.99
CA ARG A 330 -1.57 -0.08 8.36
C ARG A 330 -2.13 -1.42 7.90
N TYR A 331 -1.28 -2.26 7.34
CA TYR A 331 -1.66 -3.49 6.65
C TYR A 331 -0.99 -4.74 7.21
N GLY A 332 0.03 -4.59 8.07
CA GLY A 332 0.77 -5.73 8.58
C GLY A 332 1.59 -6.41 7.48
N PHE A 333 2.33 -5.66 6.67
CA PHE A 333 3.36 -6.22 5.80
C PHE A 333 4.48 -5.20 5.53
N SER A 334 5.60 -5.70 5.01
CA SER A 334 6.72 -4.89 4.53
C SER A 334 7.33 -5.55 3.30
N SER A 335 8.14 -4.80 2.54
CA SER A 335 8.81 -5.31 1.35
C SER A 335 10.29 -4.92 1.34
N ALA A 336 11.16 -5.89 1.05
CA ALA A 336 12.59 -5.68 0.84
C ALA A 336 12.90 -4.77 -0.37
N VAL A 337 11.96 -4.64 -1.31
CA VAL A 337 12.11 -3.85 -2.53
C VAL A 337 11.18 -2.64 -2.56
N ASN A 338 10.80 -2.11 -1.38
CA ASN A 338 10.01 -0.89 -1.29
C ASN A 338 10.83 0.32 -1.81
N PRO A 339 10.42 0.98 -2.91
CA PRO A 339 11.16 2.11 -3.47
C PRO A 339 11.08 3.40 -2.67
N TRP A 340 10.25 3.43 -1.65
CA TRP A 340 10.01 4.61 -0.84
C TRP A 340 10.59 4.48 0.57
N ASP A 341 11.29 3.38 0.87
CA ASP A 341 11.91 3.20 2.18
C ASP A 341 13.07 4.18 2.38
N LEU A 342 13.34 4.54 3.64
CA LEU A 342 14.38 5.52 3.97
C LEU A 342 15.24 5.06 5.16
N ILE A 343 16.51 5.45 5.12
CA ILE A 343 17.48 5.32 6.21
C ILE A 343 17.93 6.72 6.64
N PRO A 344 17.83 7.07 7.93
CA PRO A 344 18.24 8.38 8.40
C PRO A 344 19.77 8.44 8.57
N PHE A 345 20.48 8.99 7.59
CA PHE A 345 21.89 9.35 7.74
C PHE A 345 22.04 10.61 8.59
N SER A 346 23.07 10.61 9.44
CA SER A 346 23.40 11.67 10.40
C SER A 346 24.79 12.28 10.16
N GLY A 347 25.63 11.62 9.36
CA GLY A 347 26.93 12.12 8.95
C GLY A 347 26.86 13.31 7.99
N ASN A 348 28.04 13.91 7.76
CA ASN A 348 28.21 15.02 6.80
C ASN A 348 28.70 14.56 5.42
N ALA A 349 28.85 13.25 5.22
CA ALA A 349 29.29 12.69 3.95
C ALA A 349 28.19 12.86 2.90
N HIS A 350 28.54 13.41 1.74
CA HIS A 350 27.63 13.56 0.62
C HIS A 350 28.28 13.04 -0.65
N ILE A 351 27.51 12.34 -1.48
CA ILE A 351 27.92 11.93 -2.82
C ILE A 351 27.23 12.76 -3.91
N HIS A 352 27.78 12.79 -5.10
CA HIS A 352 27.17 13.51 -6.21
C HIS A 352 25.93 12.77 -6.74
N LEU A 353 24.77 13.45 -6.75
CA LEU A 353 23.50 12.84 -7.12
C LEU A 353 23.51 12.31 -8.57
N ASP A 354 23.83 13.15 -9.55
CA ASP A 354 23.74 12.76 -10.96
C ASP A 354 24.75 11.67 -11.32
N SER A 355 25.88 11.63 -10.61
CA SER A 355 26.88 10.56 -10.74
C SER A 355 26.29 9.23 -10.29
N PHE A 356 25.67 9.21 -9.11
CA PHE A 356 25.00 8.02 -8.59
C PHE A 356 23.87 7.55 -9.49
N LEU A 357 22.98 8.45 -9.92
CA LEU A 357 21.88 8.14 -10.82
C LEU A 357 22.38 7.56 -12.15
N SER A 358 23.45 8.13 -12.71
CA SER A 358 24.08 7.66 -13.94
C SER A 358 24.63 6.23 -13.80
N VAL A 359 25.32 5.91 -12.70
CA VAL A 359 25.88 4.57 -12.45
C VAL A 359 24.80 3.47 -12.45
N PHE A 360 23.60 3.80 -11.98
CA PHE A 360 22.49 2.85 -11.90
C PHE A 360 21.43 3.04 -13.00
N ASN A 361 21.71 3.86 -14.02
CA ASN A 361 20.77 4.19 -15.09
C ASN A 361 19.39 4.64 -14.56
N ILE A 362 19.38 5.37 -13.44
CA ILE A 362 18.16 5.94 -12.85
C ILE A 362 17.92 7.31 -13.49
N SER A 363 16.66 7.59 -13.81
CA SER A 363 16.24 8.85 -14.43
C SER A 363 14.95 9.36 -13.81
N GLY A 364 14.68 10.65 -13.97
CA GLY A 364 13.48 11.30 -13.45
C GLY A 364 13.76 12.20 -12.25
N LEU A 365 12.70 12.73 -11.66
CA LEU A 365 12.75 13.50 -10.41
C LEU A 365 12.68 12.54 -9.21
N PRO A 366 13.07 12.97 -8.00
CA PRO A 366 12.98 12.13 -6.80
C PRO A 366 11.60 11.47 -6.60
N GLU A 367 10.52 12.15 -6.93
CA GLU A 367 9.15 11.63 -6.84
C GLU A 367 8.77 10.67 -7.98
N GLU A 368 9.56 10.63 -9.05
CA GLU A 368 9.27 9.91 -10.29
C GLU A 368 10.44 9.06 -10.79
N TYR A 369 11.42 8.75 -9.93
CA TYR A 369 12.57 7.93 -10.33
C TYR A 369 12.14 6.60 -10.94
N TYR A 370 12.72 6.30 -12.10
CA TYR A 370 12.56 5.05 -12.81
C TYR A 370 13.91 4.55 -13.32
N HIS A 371 14.03 3.23 -13.45
CA HIS A 371 15.21 2.59 -14.04
C HIS A 371 15.09 2.58 -15.56
N ASN A 372 16.09 3.13 -16.25
CA ASN A 372 16.16 3.15 -17.71
C ASN A 372 16.85 1.89 -18.24
N SER A 373 16.05 0.83 -18.40
CA SER A 373 16.51 -0.48 -18.87
C SER A 373 17.05 -0.49 -20.30
N GLN A 374 16.80 0.54 -21.12
CA GLN A 374 17.37 0.63 -22.47
C GLN A 374 18.88 0.93 -22.46
N LEU A 375 19.38 1.45 -21.35
CA LEU A 375 20.80 1.75 -21.12
C LEU A 375 21.49 0.69 -20.26
N ALA A 376 20.74 -0.27 -19.71
CA ALA A 376 21.29 -1.36 -18.90
C ALA A 376 21.84 -2.47 -19.81
N ASP A 377 23.02 -2.98 -19.49
CA ASP A 377 23.52 -4.21 -20.11
C ASP A 377 22.54 -5.36 -19.83
N ASN A 378 22.24 -6.15 -20.86
CA ASN A 378 21.34 -7.31 -20.77
C ASN A 378 21.82 -8.27 -19.66
N GLY A 379 21.22 -8.18 -18.47
CA GLY A 379 21.50 -9.08 -17.35
C GLY A 379 21.75 -8.42 -15.99
N ASP A 380 21.83 -7.08 -15.87
CA ASP A 380 22.00 -6.42 -14.56
C ASP A 380 20.67 -6.37 -13.79
N ASN A 381 20.38 -7.41 -13.01
CA ASN A 381 19.22 -7.50 -12.13
C ASN A 381 19.46 -6.84 -10.75
N PHE A 382 20.56 -6.09 -10.58
CA PHE A 382 20.85 -5.48 -9.28
C PHE A 382 19.88 -4.35 -8.93
N VAL A 383 19.52 -3.53 -9.93
CA VAL A 383 18.63 -2.38 -9.74
C VAL A 383 17.22 -2.89 -9.52
N ASP A 384 16.72 -2.71 -8.30
CA ASP A 384 15.36 -3.00 -7.86
C ASP A 384 14.78 -1.77 -7.16
N GLY A 385 13.61 -1.91 -6.55
CA GLY A 385 13.01 -0.84 -5.77
C GLY A 385 13.90 -0.35 -4.64
N ALA A 386 14.66 -1.22 -3.97
CA ALA A 386 15.56 -0.80 -2.90
C ALA A 386 16.70 0.10 -3.44
N VAL A 387 17.25 -0.15 -4.62
CA VAL A 387 18.25 0.76 -5.23
C VAL A 387 17.64 2.12 -5.58
N ILE A 388 16.39 2.12 -6.05
CA ILE A 388 15.64 3.37 -6.28
C ILE A 388 15.41 4.12 -4.94
N ALA A 389 15.14 3.40 -3.85
CA ALA A 389 15.06 3.98 -2.51
C ALA A 389 16.41 4.52 -2.02
N THR A 390 17.51 3.82 -2.31
CA THR A 390 18.88 4.27 -2.03
C THR A 390 19.15 5.64 -2.66
N ALA A 391 18.77 5.83 -3.93
CA ALA A 391 18.91 7.11 -4.63
C ALA A 391 18.16 8.28 -3.96
N ARG A 392 17.09 7.99 -3.20
CA ARG A 392 16.33 8.99 -2.42
C ARG A 392 16.91 9.23 -1.03
N THR A 393 17.60 8.24 -0.50
CA THR A 393 18.00 8.18 0.91
C THR A 393 19.40 8.73 1.13
N LEU A 394 20.32 8.47 0.20
CA LEU A 394 21.71 8.88 0.36
C LEU A 394 21.80 10.41 0.46
N PRO A 395 22.60 10.95 1.39
CA PRO A 395 22.91 12.37 1.38
C PRO A 395 23.65 12.72 0.10
N THR A 396 23.09 13.63 -0.68
CA THR A 396 23.65 14.01 -1.97
C THR A 396 23.83 15.52 -2.14
N TRP A 397 24.77 15.90 -2.99
CA TRP A 397 24.92 17.25 -3.51
C TRP A 397 24.78 17.24 -5.05
N SER A 398 24.43 18.40 -5.63
CA SER A 398 24.23 18.57 -7.07
C SER A 398 24.46 20.03 -7.47
N ASP A 399 25.72 20.44 -7.47
CA ASP A 399 26.10 21.76 -7.98
C ASP A 399 26.38 21.61 -9.48
N GLY A 400 25.42 22.01 -10.32
CA GLY A 400 25.36 21.67 -11.75
C GLY A 400 26.56 22.05 -12.63
N ASP A 401 27.50 22.83 -12.11
CA ASP A 401 28.75 23.21 -12.81
C ASP A 401 30.01 22.53 -12.22
N VAL A 402 29.91 21.79 -11.11
CA VAL A 402 31.05 21.17 -10.43
C VAL A 402 31.04 19.66 -10.63
N PRO A 403 31.98 19.08 -11.39
CA PRO A 403 32.04 17.63 -11.58
C PRO A 403 32.42 16.92 -10.26
N PRO A 404 31.93 15.68 -10.04
CA PRO A 404 32.35 14.87 -8.90
C PRO A 404 33.87 14.65 -8.94
N ILE A 405 34.53 14.73 -7.79
CA ILE A 405 35.96 14.38 -7.69
C ILE A 405 36.05 12.95 -7.16
N PRO A 406 36.54 11.96 -7.94
CA PRO A 406 36.49 10.55 -7.55
C PRO A 406 37.15 10.23 -6.20
N SER A 407 38.21 10.93 -5.81
CA SER A 407 38.85 10.72 -4.50
C SER A 407 38.00 11.21 -3.32
N ILE A 408 37.25 12.30 -3.50
CA ILE A 408 36.32 12.83 -2.51
C ILE A 408 35.09 11.93 -2.42
N GLU A 409 34.55 11.53 -3.57
CA GLU A 409 33.40 10.62 -3.64
C GLU A 409 33.72 9.27 -2.99
N ARG A 410 34.88 8.66 -3.28
CA ARG A 410 35.31 7.42 -2.60
C ARG A 410 35.50 7.58 -1.10
N LYS A 411 35.90 8.77 -0.64
CA LYS A 411 35.99 9.06 0.81
C LYS A 411 34.59 9.15 1.42
N ALA A 412 33.67 9.88 0.79
CA ALA A 412 32.29 9.99 1.22
C ALA A 412 31.58 8.63 1.24
N VAL A 413 31.79 7.80 0.21
CA VAL A 413 31.29 6.42 0.15
C VAL A 413 31.73 5.62 1.37
N LYS A 414 33.02 5.66 1.74
CA LYS A 414 33.52 4.94 2.91
C LYS A 414 32.87 5.42 4.20
N GLU A 415 32.73 6.74 4.39
CA GLU A 415 32.04 7.30 5.56
C GLU A 415 30.57 6.86 5.63
N LEU A 416 29.86 6.84 4.49
CA LEU A 416 28.47 6.36 4.41
C LEU A 416 28.36 4.86 4.68
N GLN A 417 29.31 4.05 4.18
CA GLN A 417 29.36 2.61 4.44
C GLN A 417 29.65 2.31 5.91
N GLU A 418 30.57 3.04 6.54
CA GLU A 418 30.85 2.95 7.98
C GLU A 418 29.60 3.28 8.80
N GLU A 419 28.85 4.31 8.43
CA GLU A 419 27.58 4.64 9.08
C GLU A 419 26.54 3.53 8.92
N CYS A 420 26.39 2.96 7.72
CA CYS A 420 25.52 1.79 7.49
C CYS A 420 25.92 0.58 8.34
N GLN A 421 27.21 0.29 8.46
CA GLN A 421 27.74 -0.79 9.29
C GLN A 421 27.45 -0.53 10.78
N GLN A 422 27.57 0.72 11.24
CA GLN A 422 27.19 1.10 12.59
C GLN A 422 25.69 0.91 12.85
N MET A 423 24.83 1.25 11.87
CA MET A 423 23.39 1.00 11.96
C MET A 423 23.08 -0.50 12.05
N LEU A 424 23.72 -1.34 11.22
CA LEU A 424 23.57 -2.79 11.26
C LEU A 424 24.01 -3.37 12.62
N ALA A 425 25.11 -2.85 13.19
CA ALA A 425 25.62 -3.29 14.49
C ALA A 425 24.71 -2.93 15.68
N GLN A 426 23.78 -1.98 15.51
CA GLN A 426 22.79 -1.64 16.54
C GLN A 426 21.64 -2.66 16.61
N PHE A 427 21.43 -3.47 15.57
CA PHE A 427 20.40 -4.51 15.61
C PHE A 427 20.86 -5.67 16.51
N PRO A 428 19.98 -6.20 17.38
CA PRO A 428 20.28 -7.37 18.21
C PRO A 428 20.53 -8.66 17.41
N THR A 429 19.98 -8.75 16.20
CA THR A 429 20.09 -9.90 15.31
C THR A 429 20.58 -9.50 13.92
N THR A 430 21.25 -10.42 13.23
CA THR A 430 21.68 -10.24 11.84
C THR A 430 20.58 -10.66 10.84
N SER A 431 20.69 -10.23 9.59
CA SER A 431 19.81 -10.66 8.49
C SER A 431 19.81 -12.19 8.32
N GLU A 432 20.98 -12.82 8.39
CA GLU A 432 21.10 -14.29 8.34
C GLU A 432 20.40 -15.00 9.51
N GLN A 433 20.48 -14.45 10.72
CA GLN A 433 19.80 -15.02 11.88
C GLN A 433 18.28 -14.91 11.73
N ASP A 434 17.79 -13.77 11.25
CA ASP A 434 16.36 -13.57 11.03
C ASP A 434 15.82 -14.44 9.90
N GLN A 435 16.57 -14.61 8.81
CA GLN A 435 16.18 -15.53 7.74
C GLN A 435 16.12 -16.98 8.25
N LYS A 436 17.13 -17.44 8.98
CA LYS A 436 17.12 -18.77 9.61
C LYS A 436 15.95 -18.96 10.57
N PHE A 437 15.59 -17.90 11.30
CA PHE A 437 14.45 -17.92 12.20
C PHE A 437 13.14 -18.07 11.43
N LEU A 438 12.93 -17.28 10.37
CA LEU A 438 11.77 -17.38 9.47
C LEU A 438 11.65 -18.77 8.84
N ASP A 439 12.77 -19.34 8.36
CA ASP A 439 12.78 -20.68 7.75
C ASP A 439 12.39 -21.79 8.74
N SER A 440 12.50 -21.53 10.04
CA SER A 440 12.19 -22.46 11.13
C SER A 440 10.88 -22.15 11.88
N LEU A 441 10.19 -21.07 11.53
CA LEU A 441 9.07 -20.55 12.29
C LEU A 441 7.82 -21.44 12.10
N PRO A 442 7.11 -21.82 13.16
CA PRO A 442 5.75 -22.35 13.03
C PRO A 442 4.79 -21.27 12.50
N GLU A 443 3.60 -21.68 12.04
CA GLU A 443 2.54 -20.85 11.42
C GLU A 443 1.94 -19.79 12.37
N ALA A 444 2.73 -18.79 12.76
CA ALA A 444 2.29 -17.61 13.50
C ALA A 444 2.44 -16.35 12.62
N ARG A 445 1.34 -15.94 11.97
CA ARG A 445 1.34 -14.90 10.92
C ARG A 445 1.85 -13.53 11.38
N THR A 446 1.51 -13.11 12.60
CA THR A 446 1.94 -11.81 13.14
C THR A 446 3.42 -11.80 13.47
N LEU A 447 3.93 -12.82 14.17
CA LEU A 447 5.36 -12.95 14.46
C LEU A 447 6.17 -13.05 13.17
N GLU A 448 5.73 -13.87 12.21
CA GLU A 448 6.38 -13.98 10.90
C GLU A 448 6.53 -12.60 10.23
N THR A 449 5.45 -11.82 10.21
CA THR A 449 5.44 -10.46 9.64
C THR A 449 6.37 -9.51 10.38
N VAL A 450 6.41 -9.57 11.70
CA VAL A 450 7.32 -8.78 12.54
C VAL A 450 8.79 -9.09 12.22
N ILE A 451 9.14 -10.37 12.11
CA ILE A 451 10.50 -10.79 11.79
C ILE A 451 10.86 -10.38 10.36
N LYS A 452 9.94 -10.56 9.40
CA LYS A 452 10.09 -10.06 8.01
C LYS A 452 10.39 -8.55 7.99
N TYR A 453 9.68 -7.76 8.80
CA TYR A 453 9.93 -6.31 8.87
C TYR A 453 11.35 -5.95 9.30
N ARG A 454 11.84 -6.51 10.42
CA ARG A 454 13.20 -6.22 10.86
C ARG A 454 14.27 -6.81 9.94
N LEU A 455 13.98 -7.90 9.23
CA LEU A 455 14.83 -8.45 8.19
C LEU A 455 14.93 -7.48 7.01
N HIS A 456 13.78 -7.03 6.48
CA HIS A 456 13.74 -6.10 5.35
C HIS A 456 14.49 -4.80 5.62
N ARG A 457 14.42 -4.27 6.86
CA ARG A 457 15.21 -3.09 7.26
C ARG A 457 16.72 -3.35 7.17
N LYS A 458 17.19 -4.52 7.61
CA LYS A 458 18.61 -4.89 7.52
C LYS A 458 19.03 -5.11 6.07
N LEU A 459 18.22 -5.84 5.30
CA LEU A 459 18.46 -6.07 3.87
C LEU A 459 18.53 -4.75 3.09
N PHE A 460 17.72 -3.75 3.46
CA PHE A 460 17.79 -2.44 2.82
C PHE A 460 19.12 -1.71 3.11
N ILE A 461 19.59 -1.73 4.36
CA ILE A 461 20.90 -1.15 4.71
C ILE A 461 22.04 -1.90 3.99
N GLU A 462 21.98 -3.23 3.95
CA GLU A 462 22.95 -4.05 3.20
C GLU A 462 22.93 -3.74 1.70
N LYS A 463 21.75 -3.54 1.11
CA LYS A 463 21.59 -3.13 -0.29
C LYS A 463 22.22 -1.76 -0.55
N VAL A 464 22.08 -0.83 0.38
CA VAL A 464 22.73 0.50 0.29
C VAL A 464 24.25 0.36 0.30
N ILE A 465 24.81 -0.49 1.17
CA ILE A 465 26.27 -0.76 1.18
C ILE A 465 26.72 -1.32 -0.18
N GLN A 466 25.99 -2.29 -0.73
CA GLN A 466 26.29 -2.88 -2.04
C GLN A 466 26.18 -1.86 -3.19
N ALA A 467 25.18 -0.97 -3.14
CA ALA A 467 25.04 0.09 -4.12
C ALA A 467 26.20 1.10 -4.02
N LEU A 468 26.62 1.44 -2.80
CA LEU A 468 27.80 2.28 -2.57
C LEU A 468 29.10 1.61 -3.08
N ASP A 469 29.23 0.29 -2.94
CA ASP A 469 30.35 -0.49 -3.50
C ASP A 469 30.39 -0.41 -5.03
N ILE A 470 29.26 -0.65 -5.68
CA ILE A 470 29.15 -0.53 -7.14
C ILE A 470 29.43 0.91 -7.58
N TYR A 471 28.94 1.90 -6.84
CA TYR A 471 29.19 3.31 -7.12
C TYR A 471 30.68 3.67 -7.08
N GLN A 472 31.43 3.26 -6.04
CA GLN A 472 32.86 3.55 -5.96
C GLN A 472 33.70 2.88 -7.05
N GLU A 473 33.27 1.71 -7.54
CA GLU A 473 33.93 0.99 -8.62
C GLU A 473 33.64 1.60 -10.00
N ARG A 474 32.39 2.01 -10.23
CA ARG A 474 31.90 2.49 -11.52
C ARG A 474 31.99 4.01 -11.70
N ILE A 475 32.33 4.78 -10.65
CA ILE A 475 32.53 6.23 -10.80
C ILE A 475 33.73 6.51 -11.73
N LEU A 476 33.39 6.94 -12.95
CA LEU A 476 34.33 7.31 -13.99
C LEU A 476 34.28 8.83 -14.16
N PHE A 477 35.45 9.45 -13.97
CA PHE A 477 35.79 10.86 -14.21
C PHE A 477 34.66 11.89 -14.04
#